data_AF-A0A8S1QSD9-F1
#
_entry.id   AF-A0A8S1QSD9-F1
#
_cell.length_a   1.000
_cell.length_b   1.000
_cell.length_c   1.000
_cell.angle_alpha   90.00
_cell.angle_beta   90.00
_cell.angle_gamma   90.00
#
_symmetry.space_group_name_H-M   'P 1'
#
loop_
_entity.id
_entity.type
_entity.pdbx_description
1 polymer ?
#
loop_
_entity_poly.entity_id
_entity_poly.type
_entity_poly.pdbx_seq_one_letter_code
_entity_poly.pdbx_strand_id
1 'polypeptide(L)'
;MLDMGFEPSIRKIVAQTRSERQTMLFSATWPKEVQSLALDFCTQQPIHIQIGSLDLTSNRQIQQKVVILTKDQKESKLREILQQLGTRKILIFCQTKVKCDQLQLYLIQDGLRCKSLHGDKRQSERDFVMNSFKRGDTTVLVATDVASRGLDIKDIEFVINFDMPKLIEDYVHRIGRTGRAGAQGVSISLFDSYEDAKLAGDLVGVLRESQNEVPNELSHLANVNNQGYSNYRKWNAPSGKIQYCSPTPIQAQSWSIGLTGHDLIGIAQTGSGKTLAFLLPAIIHILAQLKQNSDPQCLIMAPTRELTNQIYEQFTKFSVGSGLKAACLFGGQEKFIQKNQLNQHPHILIACPGRLIDLVESGSTTLKGITFLVLDEADRMLDMGFEPSIRKIVAQTRSERQTMLFSATWPKEVQSLALDFCTQQPIHIQIGSLDLTSNRQIQQKVVILTKDQKESKLREILQQLGTRKILIFCQTKVKCDQLQLYLIQDGLRCKSLHGDKRQSERDFVMNSFKRGDTTVLVATDVASRGLDIKDIEFVINFDMPKLIEDYVHRIGRTGRAGAQGVSISLFDSYEDAKLAGDLVGVLRESQNEVPNELSHLANVNNQGYSNYRKWNAPSGKIQYCS
;
A
#
# COMPACT_ATOMS: atom_id res chain seq x y z
N MET A 1 15.57 -3.31 17.93
CA MET A 1 17.01 -3.69 18.06
C MET A 1 17.65 -3.04 19.29
N LEU A 2 17.38 -1.75 19.53
CA LEU A 2 17.87 -1.02 20.70
C LEU A 2 17.35 -1.56 22.04
N ASP A 3 16.03 -1.73 22.17
CA ASP A 3 15.42 -2.35 23.36
C ASP A 3 15.92 -3.77 23.67
N MET A 4 16.46 -4.45 22.66
CA MET A 4 16.97 -5.82 22.78
C MET A 4 18.47 -5.86 23.14
N GLY A 5 19.10 -4.70 23.39
CA GLY A 5 20.50 -4.61 23.78
C GLY A 5 21.51 -4.85 22.66
N PHE A 6 21.08 -4.84 21.39
CA PHE A 6 21.98 -5.09 20.26
C PHE A 6 22.84 -3.88 19.85
N GLU A 7 22.65 -2.71 20.47
CA GLU A 7 23.38 -1.49 20.13
C GLU A 7 24.91 -1.68 20.07
N PRO A 8 25.58 -2.31 21.06
CA PRO A 8 27.04 -2.48 21.01
C PRO A 8 27.50 -3.34 19.83
N SER A 9 26.71 -4.35 19.47
CA SER A 9 26.98 -5.23 18.32
C SER A 9 26.80 -4.47 17.00
N ILE A 10 25.76 -3.64 16.90
CA ILE A 10 25.52 -2.80 15.73
C ILE A 10 26.66 -1.79 15.56
N ARG A 11 27.14 -1.15 16.65
CA ARG A 11 28.30 -0.24 16.59
C ARG A 11 29.55 -0.94 16.06
N LYS A 12 29.84 -2.16 16.52
CA LYS A 12 30.97 -2.95 16.02
C LYS A 12 30.84 -3.27 14.53
N ILE A 13 29.65 -3.66 14.07
CA ILE A 13 29.40 -3.96 12.66
C ILE A 13 29.56 -2.70 11.80
N VAL A 14 28.96 -1.58 12.21
CA VAL A 14 29.05 -0.33 11.44
C VAL A 14 30.48 0.22 11.42
N ALA A 15 31.27 0.03 12.48
CA ALA A 15 32.69 0.40 12.47
C ALA A 15 33.52 -0.35 11.41
N GLN A 16 33.05 -1.51 10.93
CA GLN A 16 33.70 -2.27 9.85
C GLN A 16 33.19 -1.87 8.45
N THR A 17 32.21 -0.98 8.35
CA THR A 17 31.69 -0.49 7.07
C THR A 17 32.52 0.67 6.53
N ARG A 18 32.40 0.94 5.23
CA ARG A 18 33.08 2.08 4.58
C ARG A 18 32.60 3.41 5.19
N SER A 19 33.49 4.41 5.16
CA SER A 19 33.20 5.78 5.61
C SER A 19 32.15 6.47 4.73
N GLU A 20 32.19 6.24 3.42
CA GLU A 20 31.08 6.54 2.51
C GLU A 20 30.07 5.41 2.54
N ARG A 21 28.95 5.67 3.22
CA ARG A 21 27.81 4.75 3.29
C ARG A 21 26.51 5.54 3.40
N GLN A 22 25.46 4.96 2.87
CA GLN A 22 24.10 5.41 3.13
C GLN A 22 23.53 4.61 4.29
N THR A 23 23.05 5.31 5.32
CA THR A 23 22.47 4.69 6.51
C THR A 23 20.99 4.99 6.53
N MET A 24 20.18 3.94 6.63
CA MET A 24 18.73 4.04 6.67
C MET A 24 18.22 3.39 7.94
N LEU A 25 17.36 4.12 8.64
CA LEU A 25 16.77 3.70 9.89
C LEU A 25 15.26 3.73 9.70
N PHE A 26 14.64 2.56 9.81
CA PHE A 26 13.20 2.42 9.81
C PHE A 26 12.72 2.18 11.23
N SER A 27 11.76 2.97 11.67
CA SER A 27 11.11 2.74 12.95
C SER A 27 9.65 3.17 12.88
N ALA A 28 8.77 2.39 13.50
CA ALA A 28 7.36 2.74 13.62
C ALA A 28 7.14 3.95 14.55
N THR A 29 8.12 4.25 15.40
CA THR A 29 8.16 5.37 16.35
C THR A 29 9.55 6.01 16.31
N TRP A 30 9.69 7.31 16.65
CA TRP A 30 10.98 8.00 16.56
C TRP A 30 11.46 8.54 17.92
N PRO A 31 11.69 7.66 18.94
CA PRO A 31 12.07 8.08 20.28
C PRO A 31 13.48 8.71 20.32
N LYS A 32 13.80 9.44 21.39
CA LYS A 32 15.07 10.19 21.52
C LYS A 32 16.31 9.31 21.37
N GLU A 33 16.23 8.05 21.79
CA GLU A 33 17.30 7.06 21.67
C GLU A 33 17.54 6.69 20.20
N VAL A 34 16.48 6.50 19.41
CA VAL A 34 16.57 6.28 17.96
C VAL A 34 17.07 7.54 17.24
N GLN A 35 16.65 8.73 17.70
CA GLN A 35 17.16 10.01 17.19
C GLN A 35 18.66 10.19 17.44
N SER A 36 19.13 9.90 18.66
CA SER A 36 20.54 9.94 19.03
C SER A 36 21.34 8.95 18.20
N LEU A 37 20.81 7.75 18.00
CA LEU A 37 21.42 6.77 17.11
C LEU A 37 21.48 7.25 15.66
N ALA A 38 20.42 7.87 15.15
CA ALA A 38 20.43 8.41 13.81
C ALA A 38 21.54 9.45 13.62
N LEU A 39 21.85 10.23 14.66
CA LEU A 39 22.97 11.16 14.64
C LEU A 39 24.34 10.47 14.72
N ASP A 40 24.44 9.36 15.47
CA ASP A 40 25.69 8.62 15.63
C ASP A 40 26.03 7.73 14.42
N PHE A 41 25.02 7.13 13.80
CA PHE A 41 25.19 6.13 12.76
C PHE A 41 25.15 6.72 11.35
N CYS A 42 24.40 7.80 11.14
CA CYS A 42 24.40 8.51 9.87
C CYS A 42 25.64 9.40 9.77
N THR A 43 26.31 9.33 8.63
CA THR A 43 27.52 10.09 8.32
C THR A 43 27.24 11.57 8.01
N GLN A 44 25.98 11.92 7.80
CA GLN A 44 25.47 13.28 7.58
C GLN A 44 24.23 13.52 8.42
N GLN A 45 23.76 14.79 8.49
CA GLN A 45 22.50 15.09 9.17
C GLN A 45 21.37 14.23 8.57
N PRO A 46 20.70 13.40 9.37
CA PRO A 46 19.69 12.48 8.87
C PRO A 46 18.47 13.28 8.38
N ILE A 47 18.04 12.99 7.15
CA ILE A 47 16.76 13.48 6.63
C ILE A 47 15.65 12.64 7.29
N HIS A 48 14.87 13.26 8.16
CA HIS A 48 13.75 12.61 8.83
C HIS A 48 12.51 12.61 7.93
N ILE A 49 11.96 11.42 7.69
CA ILE A 49 10.80 11.21 6.84
C ILE A 49 9.74 10.47 7.63
N GLN A 50 8.70 11.22 7.98
CA GLN A 50 7.55 10.83 8.79
C GLN A 50 6.33 10.41 7.94
N ILE A 51 6.17 9.11 7.69
CA ILE A 51 5.00 8.61 6.94
C ILE A 51 3.82 8.45 7.89
N GLY A 52 2.80 9.30 7.72
CA GLY A 52 1.65 9.38 8.62
C GLY A 52 1.78 10.50 9.66
N SER A 53 0.68 10.85 10.32
CA SER A 53 0.73 11.76 11.47
C SER A 53 1.25 11.03 12.71
N LEU A 54 1.72 11.79 13.70
CA LEU A 54 2.04 11.28 15.05
C LEU A 54 0.80 10.65 15.75
N ASP A 55 -0.36 10.70 15.10
CA ASP A 55 -1.67 10.24 15.54
C ASP A 55 -1.76 8.69 15.56
N LEU A 56 -1.01 8.07 16.46
CA LEU A 56 -1.17 6.66 16.83
C LEU A 56 -2.44 6.41 17.68
N THR A 57 -3.33 7.40 17.84
CA THR A 57 -4.00 7.63 19.13
C THR A 57 -5.52 7.65 19.13
N SER A 58 -6.24 7.41 18.02
CA SER A 58 -7.72 7.47 18.06
C SER A 58 -8.41 6.15 17.80
N ASN A 59 -8.08 5.11 18.58
CA ASN A 59 -9.10 4.10 18.86
C ASN A 59 -10.16 4.71 19.79
N ARG A 60 -11.15 5.39 19.20
CA ARG A 60 -12.28 6.01 19.91
C ARG A 60 -13.15 4.99 20.67
N GLN A 61 -12.93 3.70 20.48
CA GLN A 61 -13.62 2.63 21.19
C GLN A 61 -13.03 2.38 22.59
N ILE A 62 -11.90 3.01 22.92
CA ILE A 62 -11.27 2.90 24.24
C ILE A 62 -11.60 4.15 25.06
N GLN A 63 -12.39 3.98 26.12
CA GLN A 63 -12.59 5.01 27.13
C GLN A 63 -11.34 5.08 28.03
N GLN A 64 -10.66 6.21 28.03
CA GLN A 64 -9.42 6.44 28.78
C GLN A 64 -9.72 7.33 30.00
N LYS A 65 -9.37 6.86 31.19
CA LYS A 65 -9.51 7.59 32.45
C LYS A 65 -8.13 7.77 33.07
N VAL A 66 -7.78 8.99 33.43
CA VAL A 66 -6.51 9.30 34.12
C VAL A 66 -6.83 9.77 35.53
N VAL A 67 -6.24 9.11 36.52
CA VAL A 67 -6.34 9.47 37.93
C VAL A 67 -5.01 10.05 38.35
N ILE A 68 -5.00 11.33 38.71
CA ILE A 68 -3.82 12.00 39.27
C ILE A 68 -3.74 11.70 40.76
N LEU A 69 -2.56 11.29 41.22
CA LEU A 69 -2.31 10.88 42.60
C LEU A 69 -0.81 10.97 42.90
N THR A 70 -0.43 10.67 44.15
CA THR A 70 0.97 10.45 44.54
C THR A 70 1.29 8.96 44.62
N LYS A 71 2.58 8.62 44.53
CA LYS A 71 3.10 7.25 44.54
C LYS A 71 2.53 6.38 45.65
N ASP A 72 2.43 6.93 46.86
CA ASP A 72 1.94 6.21 48.04
C ASP A 72 0.44 5.91 47.97
N GLN A 73 -0.31 6.62 47.12
CA GLN A 73 -1.75 6.42 46.92
C GLN A 73 -2.07 5.37 45.85
N LYS A 74 -1.08 4.96 45.03
CA LYS A 74 -1.32 4.05 43.88
C LYS A 74 -1.95 2.71 44.28
N GLU A 75 -1.46 2.07 45.33
CA GLU A 75 -1.95 0.75 45.77
C GLU A 75 -3.37 0.82 46.32
N SER A 76 -3.64 1.81 47.18
CA SER A 76 -4.98 2.04 47.73
C SER A 76 -5.98 2.36 46.62
N LYS A 77 -5.59 3.20 45.64
CA LYS A 77 -6.46 3.54 44.51
C LYS A 77 -6.69 2.36 43.57
N LEU A 78 -5.67 1.54 43.32
CA LEU A 78 -5.82 0.32 42.54
C LEU A 78 -6.84 -0.62 43.18
N ARG A 79 -6.79 -0.81 44.50
CA ARG A 79 -7.75 -1.65 45.24
C ARG A 79 -9.19 -1.14 45.06
N GLU A 80 -9.42 0.16 45.23
CA GLU A 80 -10.73 0.79 45.03
C GLU A 80 -11.26 0.53 43.61
N ILE A 81 -10.42 0.72 42.59
CA ILE A 81 -10.76 0.48 41.18
C ILE A 81 -11.13 -1.00 40.98
N LEU A 82 -10.32 -1.93 41.47
CA LEU A 82 -10.56 -3.36 41.27
C LEU A 82 -11.85 -3.85 41.96
N GLN A 83 -12.20 -3.29 43.12
CA GLN A 83 -13.47 -3.57 43.79
C GLN A 83 -14.68 -3.12 42.97
N GLN A 84 -14.57 -1.98 42.26
CA GLN A 84 -15.64 -1.49 41.38
C GLN A 84 -15.77 -2.31 40.09
N LEU A 85 -14.65 -2.84 39.57
CA LEU A 85 -14.62 -3.59 38.30
C LEU A 85 -15.02 -5.06 38.44
N GLY A 86 -14.93 -5.65 39.63
CA GLY A 86 -15.33 -7.03 39.90
C GLY A 86 -14.42 -8.08 39.24
N THR A 87 -14.99 -9.24 38.85
CA THR A 87 -14.25 -10.43 38.38
C THR A 87 -13.94 -10.45 36.88
N ARG A 88 -13.86 -9.28 36.23
CA ARG A 88 -13.64 -9.16 34.78
C ARG A 88 -12.18 -9.47 34.41
N LYS A 89 -11.87 -9.68 33.13
CA LYS A 89 -10.50 -9.89 32.66
C LYS A 89 -9.75 -8.54 32.65
N ILE A 90 -8.81 -8.38 33.57
CA ILE A 90 -8.08 -7.14 33.82
C ILE A 90 -6.58 -7.39 33.57
N LEU A 91 -5.97 -6.51 32.77
CA LEU A 91 -4.52 -6.48 32.57
C LEU A 91 -3.93 -5.25 33.25
N ILE A 92 -2.99 -5.46 34.18
CA ILE A 92 -2.31 -4.40 34.93
C ILE A 92 -0.86 -4.31 34.47
N PHE A 93 -0.43 -3.12 34.09
CA PHE A 93 0.96 -2.83 33.71
C PHE A 93 1.74 -2.24 34.87
N CYS A 94 2.91 -2.81 35.16
CA CYS A 94 3.87 -2.27 36.13
C CYS A 94 5.26 -2.14 35.50
N GLN A 95 6.08 -1.24 36.03
CA GLN A 95 7.38 -0.90 35.45
C GLN A 95 8.43 -1.97 35.71
N THR A 96 8.43 -2.58 36.90
CA THR A 96 9.49 -3.50 37.33
C THR A 96 8.97 -4.89 37.63
N LYS A 97 9.83 -5.89 37.41
CA LYS A 97 9.54 -7.31 37.65
C LYS A 97 9.20 -7.56 39.13
N VAL A 98 9.99 -6.94 40.03
CA VAL A 98 9.77 -6.99 41.48
C VAL A 98 8.40 -6.43 41.84
N LYS A 99 8.01 -5.28 41.26
CA LYS A 99 6.70 -4.69 41.52
C LYS A 99 5.57 -5.57 41.02
N CYS A 100 5.72 -6.25 39.88
CA CYS A 100 4.72 -7.21 39.40
C CYS A 100 4.45 -8.33 40.41
N ASP A 101 5.50 -8.92 41.00
CA ASP A 101 5.35 -9.99 41.99
C ASP A 101 4.79 -9.48 43.32
N GLN A 102 5.24 -8.30 43.78
CA GLN A 102 4.68 -7.64 44.98
C GLN A 102 3.19 -7.35 44.81
N LEU A 103 2.80 -6.78 43.67
CA LEU A 103 1.42 -6.46 43.39
C LEU A 103 0.57 -7.71 43.24
N GLN A 104 1.10 -8.80 42.66
CA GLN A 104 0.41 -10.08 42.66
C GLN A 104 0.11 -10.55 44.08
N LEU A 105 1.09 -10.55 44.99
CA LEU A 105 0.89 -11.00 46.37
C LEU A 105 -0.13 -10.12 47.11
N TYR A 106 -0.03 -8.80 46.95
CA TYR A 106 -0.97 -7.83 47.49
C TYR A 106 -2.41 -8.09 47.04
N LEU A 107 -2.62 -8.31 45.73
CA LEU A 107 -3.96 -8.57 45.18
C LEU A 107 -4.51 -9.96 45.56
N ILE A 108 -3.65 -10.96 45.75
CA ILE A 108 -4.07 -12.28 46.26
C ILE A 108 -4.54 -12.18 47.71
N GLN A 109 -3.88 -11.37 48.55
CA GLN A 109 -4.32 -11.12 49.93
C GLN A 109 -5.71 -10.48 49.99
N ASP A 110 -6.06 -9.68 48.96
CA ASP A 110 -7.40 -9.09 48.80
C ASP A 110 -8.44 -10.06 48.18
N GLY A 111 -8.07 -11.33 48.00
CA GLY A 111 -8.97 -12.37 47.48
C GLY A 111 -9.09 -12.41 45.96
N LEU A 112 -8.27 -11.68 45.21
CA LEU A 112 -8.32 -11.68 43.75
C LEU A 112 -7.52 -12.83 43.13
N ARG A 113 -8.07 -13.41 42.04
CA ARG A 113 -7.40 -14.43 41.23
C ARG A 113 -6.36 -13.79 40.32
N CYS A 114 -5.19 -13.52 40.90
CA CYS A 114 -4.12 -12.74 40.26
C CYS A 114 -2.86 -13.58 40.00
N LYS A 115 -2.22 -13.35 38.86
CA LYS A 115 -0.88 -13.87 38.54
C LYS A 115 -0.01 -12.79 37.89
N SER A 116 1.30 -12.84 38.08
CA SER A 116 2.24 -11.96 37.42
C SER A 116 2.89 -12.61 36.18
N LEU A 117 3.35 -11.77 35.24
CA LEU A 117 4.03 -12.19 34.02
C LEU A 117 5.17 -11.21 33.69
N HIS A 118 6.41 -11.68 33.77
CA HIS A 118 7.60 -10.86 33.49
C HIS A 118 8.77 -11.72 32.99
N GLY A 119 9.81 -11.05 32.52
CA GLY A 119 10.98 -11.66 31.85
C GLY A 119 11.86 -12.60 32.70
N ASP A 120 11.62 -12.72 34.00
CA ASP A 120 12.40 -13.66 34.86
C ASP A 120 11.64 -14.96 35.15
N LYS A 121 10.34 -15.02 34.82
CA LYS A 121 9.59 -16.28 34.92
C LYS A 121 10.08 -17.27 33.88
N ARG A 122 10.12 -18.55 34.23
CA ARG A 122 10.49 -19.63 33.30
C ARG A 122 9.44 -19.74 32.19
N GLN A 123 9.82 -20.25 31.02
CA GLN A 123 8.89 -20.37 29.89
C GLN A 123 7.65 -21.21 30.27
N SER A 124 7.84 -22.32 30.98
CA SER A 124 6.74 -23.16 31.48
C SER A 124 5.79 -22.43 32.42
N GLU A 125 6.31 -21.53 33.27
CA GLU A 125 5.50 -20.70 34.17
C GLU A 125 4.72 -19.65 33.38
N ARG A 126 5.34 -19.02 32.38
CA ARG A 126 4.65 -18.06 31.49
C ARG A 126 3.51 -18.73 30.74
N ASP A 127 3.75 -19.91 30.17
CA ASP A 127 2.73 -20.68 29.45
C ASP A 127 1.58 -21.08 30.38
N PHE A 128 1.89 -21.48 31.62
CA PHE A 128 0.88 -21.80 32.63
C PHE A 128 0.03 -20.58 33.02
N VAL A 129 0.67 -19.44 33.34
CA VAL A 129 -0.02 -18.17 33.66
C VAL A 129 -0.94 -17.76 32.51
N MET A 130 -0.44 -17.84 31.29
CA MET A 130 -1.16 -17.49 30.08
C MET A 130 -2.38 -18.38 29.82
N ASN A 131 -2.21 -19.70 29.97
CA ASN A 131 -3.33 -20.64 29.81
C ASN A 131 -4.39 -20.44 30.90
N SER A 132 -3.97 -20.21 32.14
CA SER A 132 -4.86 -19.90 33.27
C SER A 132 -5.66 -18.61 33.04
N PHE A 133 -5.03 -17.55 32.51
CA PHE A 133 -5.70 -16.30 32.19
C PHE A 133 -6.67 -16.44 31.00
N LYS A 134 -6.28 -17.19 29.96
CA LYS A 134 -7.16 -17.47 28.79
C LYS A 134 -8.43 -18.22 29.21
N ARG A 135 -8.30 -19.24 30.07
CA ARG A 135 -9.41 -20.05 30.62
C ARG A 135 -10.29 -19.30 31.62
N GLY A 136 -9.82 -18.15 32.14
CA GLY A 136 -10.54 -17.37 33.14
C GLY A 136 -10.34 -17.88 34.57
N ASP A 137 -9.39 -18.79 34.81
CA ASP A 137 -8.96 -19.22 36.14
C ASP A 137 -8.23 -18.09 36.88
N THR A 138 -7.49 -17.28 36.13
CA THR A 138 -6.91 -16.00 36.57
C THR A 138 -7.70 -14.87 35.92
N THR A 139 -8.21 -13.93 36.71
CA THR A 139 -8.96 -12.76 36.21
C THR A 139 -8.12 -11.50 36.13
N VAL A 140 -7.05 -11.43 36.92
CA VAL A 140 -6.12 -10.29 36.94
C VAL A 140 -4.73 -10.74 36.54
N LEU A 141 -4.19 -10.16 35.48
CA LEU A 141 -2.81 -10.40 35.04
C LEU A 141 -1.98 -9.15 35.28
N VAL A 142 -0.92 -9.25 36.08
CA VAL A 142 0.03 -8.16 36.32
C VAL A 142 1.27 -8.40 35.46
N ALA A 143 1.60 -7.49 34.53
CA ALA A 143 2.68 -7.72 33.57
C ALA A 143 3.61 -6.52 33.41
N THR A 144 4.86 -6.81 33.02
CA THR A 144 5.77 -5.80 32.45
C THR A 144 5.58 -5.69 30.94
N ASP A 145 5.97 -4.54 30.36
CA ASP A 145 5.85 -4.27 28.92
C ASP A 145 6.47 -5.38 28.06
N VAL A 146 7.67 -5.82 28.42
CA VAL A 146 8.44 -6.84 27.68
C VAL A 146 7.71 -8.17 27.59
N ALA A 147 7.01 -8.57 28.67
CA ALA A 147 6.29 -9.85 28.71
C ALA A 147 4.89 -9.78 28.06
N SER A 148 4.42 -8.57 27.76
CA SER A 148 3.11 -8.33 27.14
C SER A 148 3.13 -8.18 25.62
N ARG A 149 4.33 -7.98 25.02
CA ARG A 149 4.52 -7.85 23.57
C ARG A 149 4.20 -9.21 22.91
N GLY A 150 3.25 -9.20 21.97
CA GLY A 150 2.78 -10.42 21.30
C GLY A 150 1.69 -11.21 22.02
N LEU A 151 1.15 -10.70 23.15
CA LEU A 151 -0.04 -11.29 23.78
C LEU A 151 -1.27 -11.10 22.87
N ASP A 152 -1.63 -12.17 22.15
CA ASP A 152 -2.93 -12.30 21.49
C ASP A 152 -3.91 -12.96 22.47
N ILE A 153 -4.48 -12.13 23.34
CA ILE A 153 -5.52 -12.52 24.28
C ILE A 153 -6.78 -11.78 23.85
N LYS A 154 -7.78 -12.55 23.43
CA LYS A 154 -9.12 -12.03 23.16
C LYS A 154 -9.81 -11.67 24.48
N ASP A 155 -10.64 -10.66 24.46
CA ASP A 155 -11.58 -10.31 25.54
C ASP A 155 -10.96 -9.69 26.81
N ILE A 156 -9.92 -8.85 26.67
CA ILE A 156 -9.48 -7.97 27.78
C ILE A 156 -10.37 -6.74 27.81
N GLU A 157 -11.18 -6.61 28.86
CA GLU A 157 -12.15 -5.52 29.01
C GLU A 157 -11.52 -4.27 29.65
N PHE A 158 -10.56 -4.48 30.57
CA PHE A 158 -9.89 -3.40 31.30
C PHE A 158 -8.37 -3.50 31.21
N VAL A 159 -7.74 -2.37 30.92
CA VAL A 159 -6.30 -2.17 31.04
C VAL A 159 -6.03 -1.14 32.12
N ILE A 160 -5.19 -1.47 33.09
CA ILE A 160 -4.77 -0.55 34.16
C ILE A 160 -3.27 -0.28 34.02
N ASN A 161 -2.89 0.98 33.85
CA ASN A 161 -1.50 1.40 33.95
C ASN A 161 -1.24 1.80 35.40
N PHE A 162 -0.68 0.87 36.19
CA PHE A 162 -0.31 1.14 37.59
C PHE A 162 0.89 2.09 37.65
N ASP A 163 1.91 1.79 36.84
CA ASP A 163 3.02 2.71 36.56
C ASP A 163 2.83 3.26 35.16
N MET A 164 3.00 4.57 34.94
CA MET A 164 3.02 5.10 33.58
C MET A 164 4.30 4.65 32.86
N PRO A 165 4.25 4.38 31.55
CA PRO A 165 5.46 4.16 30.79
C PRO A 165 6.25 5.46 30.65
N LYS A 166 7.55 5.34 30.37
CA LYS A 166 8.43 6.51 30.18
C LYS A 166 8.12 7.28 28.88
N LEU A 167 7.56 6.59 27.90
CA LEU A 167 7.27 7.09 26.56
C LEU A 167 5.78 6.99 26.27
N ILE A 168 5.23 7.94 25.52
CA ILE A 168 3.79 7.99 25.22
C ILE A 168 3.37 6.87 24.26
N GLU A 169 4.29 6.39 23.43
CA GLU A 169 4.04 5.30 22.49
C GLU A 169 3.79 3.98 23.22
N ASP A 170 4.55 3.71 24.28
CA ASP A 170 4.34 2.55 25.15
C ASP A 170 2.96 2.65 25.84
N TYR A 171 2.52 3.85 26.22
CA TYR A 171 1.18 4.06 26.78
C TYR A 171 0.10 3.64 25.79
N VAL A 172 0.21 4.08 24.53
CA VAL A 172 -0.71 3.69 23.45
C VAL A 172 -0.70 2.17 23.22
N HIS A 173 0.48 1.54 23.24
CA HIS A 173 0.60 0.09 23.11
C HIS A 173 -0.07 -0.70 24.24
N ARG A 174 -0.01 -0.18 25.47
CA ARG A 174 -0.65 -0.77 26.64
C ARG A 174 -2.17 -0.68 26.53
N ILE A 175 -2.72 0.50 26.24
CA ILE A 175 -4.18 0.67 26.16
C ILE A 175 -4.78 -0.10 24.96
N GLY A 176 -4.03 -0.28 23.87
CA GLY A 176 -4.43 -1.10 22.72
C GLY A 176 -4.55 -2.62 22.99
N ARG A 177 -4.39 -3.05 24.25
CA ARG A 177 -4.72 -4.42 24.70
C ARG A 177 -6.22 -4.60 24.95
N THR A 178 -6.98 -3.52 25.07
CA THR A 178 -8.45 -3.55 25.13
C THR A 178 -9.07 -2.89 23.89
N GLY A 179 -10.39 -3.00 23.70
CA GLY A 179 -11.12 -2.37 22.59
C GLY A 179 -10.79 -2.94 21.21
N ARG A 180 -10.53 -4.25 21.11
CA ARG A 180 -10.23 -4.96 19.84
C ARG A 180 -11.50 -5.50 19.19
N ALA A 181 -11.45 -5.70 17.87
CA ALA A 181 -12.53 -6.33 17.08
C ALA A 181 -13.91 -5.63 17.19
N GLY A 182 -13.92 -4.31 17.39
CA GLY A 182 -15.15 -3.51 17.47
C GLY A 182 -15.78 -3.45 18.87
N ALA A 183 -15.20 -4.12 19.88
CA ALA A 183 -15.66 -4.04 21.26
C ALA A 183 -15.24 -2.72 21.92
N GLN A 184 -16.03 -2.23 22.88
CA GLN A 184 -15.63 -1.12 23.74
C GLN A 184 -14.63 -1.61 24.81
N GLY A 185 -13.59 -0.83 25.07
CA GLY A 185 -12.58 -1.12 26.08
C GLY A 185 -12.40 0.04 27.05
N VAL A 186 -11.90 -0.23 28.25
CA VAL A 186 -11.61 0.83 29.24
C VAL A 186 -10.15 0.76 29.67
N SER A 187 -9.48 1.92 29.62
CA SER A 187 -8.15 2.12 30.18
C SER A 187 -8.22 3.04 31.40
N ILE A 188 -7.54 2.64 32.48
CA ILE A 188 -7.37 3.48 33.68
C ILE A 188 -5.88 3.67 33.93
N SER A 189 -5.42 4.91 34.06
CA SER A 189 -4.03 5.26 34.30
C SER A 189 -3.85 5.94 35.65
N LEU A 190 -2.97 5.39 36.49
CA LEU A 190 -2.56 5.98 37.76
C LEU A 190 -1.35 6.88 37.53
N PHE A 191 -1.61 8.17 37.32
CA PHE A 191 -0.62 9.16 36.95
C PHE A 191 -0.05 9.84 38.19
N ASP A 192 1.25 9.65 38.44
CA ASP A 192 1.95 10.32 39.54
C ASP A 192 2.27 11.78 39.16
N SER A 193 1.81 12.75 39.95
CA SER A 193 1.99 14.16 39.65
C SER A 193 3.45 14.63 39.60
N TYR A 194 4.39 13.87 40.16
CA TYR A 194 5.82 14.21 40.22
C TYR A 194 6.66 13.33 39.28
N GLU A 195 6.53 12.01 39.37
CA GLU A 195 7.31 11.05 38.59
C GLU A 195 6.92 11.08 37.09
N ASP A 196 5.63 11.28 36.80
CA ASP A 196 5.08 11.18 35.44
C ASP A 196 4.92 12.56 34.77
N ALA A 197 5.26 13.66 35.46
CA ALA A 197 5.02 15.04 35.00
C ALA A 197 5.55 15.34 33.58
N LYS A 198 6.66 14.71 33.18
CA LYS A 198 7.25 14.86 31.83
C LYS A 198 6.36 14.33 30.72
N LEU A 199 5.50 13.36 31.02
CA LEU A 199 4.56 12.74 30.07
C LEU A 199 3.24 13.53 29.94
N ALA A 200 2.99 14.50 30.82
CA ALA A 200 1.71 15.19 30.92
C ALA A 200 1.29 15.87 29.60
N GLY A 201 2.21 16.55 28.92
CA GLY A 201 1.93 17.23 27.65
C GLY A 201 1.48 16.28 26.56
N ASP A 202 2.23 15.19 26.38
CA ASP A 202 1.94 14.18 25.36
C ASP A 202 0.64 13.43 25.68
N LEU A 203 0.40 13.08 26.95
CA LEU A 203 -0.82 12.40 27.39
C LEU A 203 -2.08 13.24 27.19
N VAL A 204 -2.02 14.56 27.44
CA VAL A 204 -3.13 15.49 27.14
C VAL A 204 -3.45 15.47 25.64
N GLY A 205 -2.42 15.41 24.78
CA GLY A 205 -2.58 15.25 23.33
C GLY A 205 -3.40 13.99 22.99
N VAL A 206 -2.97 12.84 23.50
CA VAL A 206 -3.64 11.55 23.27
C VAL A 206 -5.11 11.56 23.72
N LEU A 207 -5.39 12.11 24.90
CA LEU A 207 -6.75 12.17 25.45
C LEU A 207 -7.67 13.06 24.61
N ARG A 208 -7.21 14.25 24.19
CA ARG A 208 -8.01 15.17 23.36
C ARG A 208 -8.30 14.58 21.98
N GLU A 209 -7.30 13.95 21.37
CA GLU A 209 -7.42 13.32 20.05
C GLU A 209 -8.40 12.15 20.03
N SER A 210 -8.45 11.39 21.13
CA SER A 210 -9.38 10.28 21.33
C SER A 210 -10.76 10.70 21.86
N GLN A 211 -11.00 12.01 22.04
CA GLN A 211 -12.22 12.58 22.61
C GLN A 211 -12.51 12.10 24.05
N ASN A 212 -11.47 11.79 24.81
CA ASN A 212 -11.57 11.47 26.23
C ASN A 212 -11.45 12.73 27.09
N GLU A 213 -12.02 12.66 28.29
CA GLU A 213 -11.95 13.75 29.27
C GLU A 213 -10.52 13.93 29.76
N VAL A 214 -10.06 15.18 29.77
CA VAL A 214 -8.74 15.54 30.29
C VAL A 214 -8.91 16.13 31.69
N PRO A 215 -8.31 15.52 32.74
CA PRO A 215 -8.33 16.13 34.07
C PRO A 215 -7.71 17.53 34.06
N ASN A 216 -8.34 18.48 34.76
CA ASN A 216 -7.84 19.86 34.84
C ASN A 216 -6.40 19.91 35.38
N GLU A 217 -6.10 19.11 36.41
CA GLU A 217 -4.77 18.98 37.01
C GLU A 217 -3.72 18.51 35.99
N LEU A 218 -4.07 17.56 35.12
CA LEU A 218 -3.18 17.08 34.05
C LEU A 218 -2.89 18.19 33.03
N SER A 219 -3.92 18.98 32.68
CA SER A 219 -3.78 20.14 31.79
C SER A 219 -2.87 21.21 32.39
N HIS A 220 -2.94 21.45 33.71
CA HIS A 220 -2.04 22.38 34.40
C HIS A 220 -0.59 21.89 34.37
N LEU A 221 -0.34 20.60 34.65
CA LEU A 221 1.01 20.01 34.59
C LEU A 221 1.63 20.10 33.18
N ALA A 222 0.82 19.90 32.14
CA ALA A 222 1.26 20.03 30.75
C ALA A 222 1.70 21.46 30.39
N ASN A 223 0.99 22.48 30.88
CA ASN A 223 1.30 23.87 30.58
C ASN A 223 2.59 24.37 31.25
N VAL A 224 2.93 23.85 32.42
CA VAL A 224 4.13 24.26 33.17
C VAL A 224 5.42 23.72 32.53
N ASN A 225 5.38 22.56 31.87
CA ASN A 225 6.58 21.88 31.34
C ASN A 225 6.99 22.30 29.92
N ASN A 226 6.28 23.22 29.26
CA ASN A 226 6.45 23.54 27.83
C ASN A 226 7.55 24.58 27.49
N GLN A 227 8.56 24.77 28.36
CA GLN A 227 9.60 25.80 28.21
C GLN A 227 10.95 25.35 27.58
N GLY A 228 11.03 24.20 26.92
CA GLY A 228 12.29 23.75 26.31
C GLY A 228 12.12 23.09 24.95
N TYR A 229 13.02 23.43 24.03
CA TYR A 229 13.33 22.76 22.76
C TYR A 229 12.67 23.29 21.47
N SER A 230 13.11 24.49 21.08
CA SER A 230 13.27 24.87 19.67
C SER A 230 14.62 24.35 19.15
N ASN A 231 14.63 23.76 17.94
CA ASN A 231 15.74 23.59 16.97
C ASN A 231 15.89 22.17 16.40
N TYR A 232 14.91 21.70 15.62
CA TYR A 232 15.08 20.68 14.58
C TYR A 232 14.20 21.05 13.38
N ARG A 233 14.72 20.97 12.13
CA ARG A 233 13.88 21.13 10.94
C ARG A 233 12.96 19.90 10.83
N LYS A 234 11.73 20.04 11.32
CA LYS A 234 10.66 19.04 11.25
C LYS A 234 10.09 18.98 9.82
N TRP A 235 10.11 17.80 9.22
CA TRP A 235 9.28 17.43 8.09
C TRP A 235 8.02 16.76 8.65
N ASN A 236 6.87 17.42 8.53
CA ASN A 236 5.58 16.89 8.99
C ASN A 236 4.74 16.52 7.76
N ALA A 237 4.31 15.26 7.65
CA ALA A 237 3.23 14.90 6.74
C ALA A 237 1.92 15.63 7.13
N PRO A 238 1.05 15.98 6.17
CA PRO A 238 -0.13 16.79 6.43
C PRO A 238 -1.14 16.07 7.34
N SER A 239 -1.73 16.86 8.24
CA SER A 239 -2.89 16.54 9.07
C SER A 239 -4.11 16.25 8.19
N GLY A 240 -4.33 14.97 7.86
CA GLY A 240 -5.44 14.56 7.00
C GLY A 240 -5.59 13.04 6.85
N LYS A 241 -6.23 12.41 7.85
CA LYS A 241 -6.98 11.13 7.79
C LYS A 241 -6.61 10.10 6.70
N ILE A 242 -5.36 9.63 6.65
CA ILE A 242 -5.03 8.33 6.04
C ILE A 242 -3.98 7.65 6.92
N GLN A 243 -4.40 6.62 7.65
CA GLN A 243 -3.54 5.85 8.55
C GLN A 243 -2.85 4.73 7.75
N TYR A 244 -1.54 4.83 7.53
CA TYR A 244 -0.74 3.75 6.95
C TYR A 244 -0.14 2.92 8.10
N CYS A 245 -0.73 1.78 8.45
CA CYS A 245 -0.30 0.98 9.61
C CYS A 245 1.03 0.24 9.41
N SER A 246 1.38 -0.10 8.17
CA SER A 246 2.61 -0.81 7.81
C SER A 246 2.89 -0.68 6.32
N PRO A 247 4.17 -0.74 5.87
CA PRO A 247 4.47 -0.80 4.45
C PRO A 247 3.87 -2.07 3.82
N THR A 248 3.39 -1.94 2.60
CA THR A 248 3.01 -3.09 1.77
C THR A 248 4.26 -3.90 1.38
N PRO A 249 4.12 -5.18 0.97
CA PRO A 249 5.27 -5.99 0.59
C PRO A 249 6.13 -5.37 -0.51
N ILE A 250 5.52 -4.72 -1.51
CA ILE A 250 6.26 -4.04 -2.57
C ILE A 250 7.02 -2.82 -2.02
N GLN A 251 6.40 -2.02 -1.15
CA GLN A 251 7.07 -0.88 -0.51
C GLN A 251 8.25 -1.31 0.36
N ALA A 252 8.05 -2.33 1.19
CA ALA A 252 9.08 -2.81 2.11
C ALA A 252 10.37 -3.24 1.38
N GLN A 253 10.22 -3.89 0.21
CA GLN A 253 11.36 -4.34 -0.59
C GLN A 253 11.90 -3.23 -1.51
N SER A 254 11.03 -2.45 -2.15
CA SER A 254 11.48 -1.38 -3.05
C SER A 254 12.17 -0.24 -2.31
N TRP A 255 11.81 0.06 -1.07
CA TRP A 255 12.48 1.14 -0.32
C TRP A 255 13.91 0.77 0.05
N SER A 256 14.16 -0.46 0.51
CA SER A 256 15.51 -0.90 0.89
C SER A 256 16.45 -0.93 -0.31
N ILE A 257 15.98 -1.43 -1.46
CA ILE A 257 16.76 -1.51 -2.70
C ILE A 257 16.85 -0.15 -3.39
N GLY A 258 15.72 0.56 -3.46
CA GLY A 258 15.64 1.81 -4.19
C GLY A 258 16.46 2.91 -3.55
N LEU A 259 16.66 2.87 -2.23
CA LEU A 259 17.49 3.84 -1.56
C LEU A 259 18.98 3.53 -1.64
N THR A 260 19.42 2.32 -2.02
CA THR A 260 20.86 2.02 -2.23
C THR A 260 21.35 2.43 -3.61
N GLY A 261 20.55 3.13 -4.41
CA GLY A 261 20.93 3.61 -5.74
C GLY A 261 20.91 2.54 -6.84
N HIS A 262 20.45 1.32 -6.56
CA HIS A 262 20.39 0.25 -7.56
C HIS A 262 19.18 0.42 -8.49
N ASP A 263 19.36 0.04 -9.75
CA ASP A 263 18.23 -0.08 -10.68
C ASP A 263 17.28 -1.18 -10.21
N LEU A 264 15.98 -0.93 -10.38
CA LEU A 264 14.93 -1.75 -9.77
C LEU A 264 13.80 -2.03 -10.75
N ILE A 265 13.36 -3.29 -10.80
CA ILE A 265 12.12 -3.69 -11.45
C ILE A 265 11.15 -4.17 -10.37
N GLY A 266 10.01 -3.50 -10.23
CA GLY A 266 8.95 -3.84 -9.27
C GLY A 266 7.68 -4.32 -9.97
N ILE A 267 7.40 -5.62 -9.86
CA ILE A 267 6.18 -6.25 -10.38
C ILE A 267 5.23 -6.53 -9.24
N ALA A 268 4.07 -5.87 -9.26
CA ALA A 268 3.02 -6.09 -8.26
C ALA A 268 1.67 -5.68 -8.83
N GLN A 269 0.59 -6.29 -8.34
CA GLN A 269 -0.77 -5.96 -8.76
C GLN A 269 -1.14 -4.47 -8.58
N THR A 270 -2.18 -4.00 -9.26
CA THR A 270 -2.72 -2.65 -9.04
C THR A 270 -3.23 -2.49 -7.61
N GLY A 271 -3.13 -1.28 -7.05
CA GLY A 271 -3.51 -1.01 -5.66
C GLY A 271 -2.56 -1.57 -4.59
N SER A 272 -1.44 -2.20 -4.97
CA SER A 272 -0.44 -2.73 -4.04
C SER A 272 0.46 -1.68 -3.38
N GLY A 273 0.31 -0.40 -3.71
CA GLY A 273 1.10 0.69 -3.12
C GLY A 273 2.38 1.05 -3.88
N LYS A 274 2.53 0.65 -5.15
CA LYS A 274 3.70 0.94 -6.02
C LYS A 274 4.05 2.43 -6.07
N THR A 275 3.07 3.33 -6.09
CA THR A 275 3.32 4.77 -6.14
C THR A 275 4.24 5.24 -5.01
N LEU A 276 3.98 4.83 -3.77
CA LEU A 276 4.86 5.17 -2.65
C LEU A 276 6.17 4.37 -2.64
N ALA A 277 6.21 3.23 -3.32
CA ALA A 277 7.40 2.40 -3.45
C ALA A 277 8.53 3.13 -4.20
N PHE A 278 8.21 3.93 -5.23
CA PHE A 278 9.19 4.77 -5.94
C PHE A 278 9.24 6.22 -5.48
N LEU A 279 8.11 6.79 -5.04
CA LEU A 279 8.03 8.23 -4.75
C LEU A 279 8.84 8.60 -3.50
N LEU A 280 8.87 7.73 -2.50
CA LEU A 280 9.62 7.97 -1.27
C LEU A 280 11.14 7.95 -1.53
N PRO A 281 11.72 6.93 -2.19
CA PRO A 281 13.10 6.98 -2.65
C PRO A 281 13.42 8.22 -3.50
N ALA A 282 12.53 8.60 -4.42
CA ALA A 282 12.71 9.78 -5.26
C ALA A 282 12.82 11.08 -4.43
N ILE A 283 11.94 11.27 -3.44
CA ILE A 283 11.98 12.44 -2.55
C ILE A 283 13.31 12.49 -1.77
N ILE A 284 13.73 11.35 -1.20
CA ILE A 284 15.00 11.27 -0.45
C ILE A 284 16.20 11.60 -1.35
N HIS A 285 16.21 11.04 -2.55
CA HIS A 285 17.26 11.25 -3.54
C HIS A 285 17.41 12.73 -3.91
N ILE A 286 16.28 13.41 -4.18
CA ILE A 286 16.26 14.85 -4.45
C ILE A 286 16.78 15.65 -3.24
N LEU A 287 16.30 15.33 -2.03
CA LEU A 287 16.70 16.03 -0.80
C LEU A 287 18.21 15.93 -0.53
N ALA A 288 18.83 14.80 -0.85
CA ALA A 288 20.27 14.61 -0.74
C ALA A 288 21.09 15.48 -1.74
N GLN A 289 20.46 15.95 -2.82
CA GLN A 289 21.11 16.68 -3.92
C GLN A 289 20.77 18.18 -3.97
N LEU A 290 19.94 18.68 -3.04
CA LEU A 290 19.38 20.05 -3.04
C LEU A 290 20.43 21.18 -3.13
N LYS A 291 21.68 20.93 -2.78
CA LYS A 291 22.74 21.96 -2.81
C LYS A 291 23.38 22.17 -4.19
N GLN A 292 23.06 21.36 -5.20
CA GLN A 292 23.90 21.24 -6.40
C GLN A 292 23.26 21.57 -7.75
N ASN A 293 21.94 21.77 -7.89
CA ASN A 293 21.36 22.04 -9.23
C ASN A 293 20.01 22.75 -9.22
N SER A 294 19.80 23.65 -10.19
CA SER A 294 18.51 24.28 -10.52
C SER A 294 17.66 23.47 -11.49
N ASP A 295 18.24 22.43 -12.10
CA ASP A 295 17.57 21.55 -13.05
C ASP A 295 16.78 20.44 -12.33
N PRO A 296 15.72 19.90 -12.95
CA PRO A 296 15.01 18.75 -12.41
C PRO A 296 15.95 17.56 -12.20
N GLN A 297 15.84 16.92 -11.03
CA GLN A 297 16.67 15.79 -10.60
C GLN A 297 15.97 14.45 -10.76
N CYS A 298 14.63 14.46 -10.73
CA CYS A 298 13.81 13.26 -10.85
C CYS A 298 12.78 13.38 -11.99
N LEU A 299 12.62 12.31 -12.76
CA LEU A 299 11.59 12.17 -13.77
C LEU A 299 10.76 10.92 -13.50
N ILE A 300 9.45 11.07 -13.37
CA ILE A 300 8.48 9.99 -13.30
C ILE A 300 7.61 10.04 -14.56
N MET A 301 7.63 8.97 -15.35
CA MET A 301 6.77 8.82 -16.51
C MET A 301 5.61 7.87 -16.24
N ALA A 302 4.42 8.28 -16.67
CA ALA A 302 3.19 7.50 -16.57
C ALA A 302 2.38 7.58 -17.88
N PRO A 303 1.59 6.55 -18.23
CA PRO A 303 0.89 6.46 -19.52
C PRO A 303 -0.27 7.45 -19.72
N THR A 304 -0.92 7.91 -18.64
CA THR A 304 -2.18 8.68 -18.73
C THR A 304 -2.16 9.97 -17.93
N ARG A 305 -3.01 10.93 -18.30
CA ARG A 305 -3.15 12.23 -17.62
C ARG A 305 -3.60 12.02 -16.18
N GLU A 306 -4.54 11.10 -15.99
CA GLU A 306 -5.17 10.78 -14.73
C GLU A 306 -4.16 10.18 -13.77
N LEU A 307 -3.36 9.20 -14.21
CA LEU A 307 -2.32 8.62 -13.39
C LEU A 307 -1.20 9.63 -13.08
N THR A 308 -0.81 10.44 -14.06
CA THR A 308 0.16 11.53 -13.85
C THR A 308 -0.31 12.48 -12.74
N ASN A 309 -1.58 12.91 -12.77
CA ASN A 309 -2.17 13.75 -11.73
C ASN A 309 -2.24 13.03 -10.37
N GLN A 310 -2.58 11.74 -10.34
CA GLN A 310 -2.59 10.97 -9.10
C GLN A 310 -1.21 10.91 -8.45
N ILE A 311 -0.15 10.65 -9.23
CA ILE A 311 1.23 10.66 -8.73
C ILE A 311 1.60 12.06 -8.24
N TYR A 312 1.22 13.12 -8.98
CA TYR A 312 1.43 14.50 -8.56
C TYR A 312 0.75 14.82 -7.23
N GLU A 313 -0.51 14.44 -7.04
CA GLU A 313 -1.22 14.62 -5.77
C GLU A 313 -0.56 13.87 -4.61
N GLN A 314 -0.11 12.64 -4.84
CA GLN A 314 0.65 11.90 -3.83
C GLN A 314 1.97 12.61 -3.52
N PHE A 315 2.70 13.06 -4.54
CA PHE A 315 3.91 13.87 -4.34
C PHE A 315 3.62 15.10 -3.49
N THR A 316 2.58 15.88 -3.80
CA THR A 316 2.23 17.07 -3.02
C THR A 316 1.92 16.73 -1.57
N LYS A 317 1.21 15.62 -1.30
CA LYS A 317 0.92 15.15 0.06
C LYS A 317 2.18 14.75 0.82
N PHE A 318 3.10 14.06 0.16
CA PHE A 318 4.33 13.57 0.79
C PHE A 318 5.49 14.55 0.71
N SER A 319 5.40 15.69 0.03
CA SER A 319 6.47 16.70 -0.04
C SER A 319 6.20 17.92 0.84
N VAL A 320 5.13 17.92 1.64
CA VAL A 320 4.80 19.04 2.53
C VAL A 320 5.97 19.35 3.47
N GLY A 321 6.33 20.63 3.58
CA GLY A 321 7.45 21.09 4.41
C GLY A 321 8.85 20.82 3.86
N SER A 322 9.00 20.08 2.75
CA SER A 322 10.30 19.80 2.15
C SER A 322 10.87 20.96 1.31
N GLY A 323 10.01 21.89 0.86
CA GLY A 323 10.37 22.92 -0.12
C GLY A 323 10.51 22.39 -1.55
N LEU A 324 10.28 21.09 -1.78
CA LEU A 324 10.33 20.51 -3.12
C LEU A 324 9.16 20.98 -3.98
N LYS A 325 9.43 21.06 -5.28
CA LYS A 325 8.49 21.53 -6.30
C LYS A 325 8.38 20.50 -7.41
N ALA A 326 7.18 20.30 -7.93
CA ALA A 326 6.90 19.39 -9.03
C ALA A 326 6.22 20.11 -10.19
N ALA A 327 6.48 19.65 -11.41
CA ALA A 327 5.67 20.01 -12.59
C ALA A 327 4.94 18.77 -13.12
N CYS A 328 3.67 18.93 -13.46
CA CYS A 328 2.80 17.85 -13.97
C CYS A 328 2.52 18.09 -15.46
N LEU A 329 3.05 17.23 -16.32
CA LEU A 329 3.15 17.52 -17.76
C LEU A 329 2.41 16.46 -18.59
N PHE A 330 1.27 16.81 -19.17
CA PHE A 330 0.50 15.90 -20.01
C PHE A 330 -0.30 16.61 -21.11
N GLY A 331 -0.72 15.85 -22.14
CA GLY A 331 -1.47 16.35 -23.29
C GLY A 331 -2.88 16.86 -22.95
N GLY A 332 -3.44 17.80 -23.71
CA GLY A 332 -4.82 18.29 -23.53
C GLY A 332 -5.03 19.30 -22.40
N GLN A 333 -3.95 19.75 -21.73
CA GLN A 333 -3.92 21.01 -20.97
C GLN A 333 -3.07 22.04 -21.73
N GLU A 334 -3.38 23.32 -21.56
CA GLU A 334 -2.66 24.42 -22.19
C GLU A 334 -1.16 24.40 -21.85
N LYS A 335 -0.32 24.55 -22.89
CA LYS A 335 1.15 24.56 -22.73
C LYS A 335 1.62 25.70 -21.83
N PHE A 336 0.91 26.83 -21.80
CA PHE A 336 1.25 27.99 -20.98
C PHE A 336 1.29 27.66 -19.47
N ILE A 337 0.29 26.93 -18.96
CA ILE A 337 0.24 26.53 -17.54
C ILE A 337 1.44 25.66 -17.17
N GLN A 338 1.78 24.71 -18.04
CA GLN A 338 2.90 23.79 -17.82
C GLN A 338 4.25 24.51 -17.93
N LYS A 339 4.40 25.46 -18.86
CA LYS A 339 5.57 26.34 -18.93
C LYS A 339 5.73 27.16 -17.65
N ASN A 340 4.64 27.68 -17.09
CA ASN A 340 4.71 28.39 -15.81
C ASN A 340 5.15 27.50 -14.65
N GLN A 341 4.71 26.23 -14.61
CA GLN A 341 5.23 25.26 -13.62
C GLN A 341 6.72 25.00 -13.81
N LEU A 342 7.19 24.86 -15.06
CA LEU A 342 8.61 24.68 -15.38
C LEU A 342 9.46 25.90 -15.00
N ASN A 343 8.95 27.11 -15.21
CA ASN A 343 9.61 28.37 -14.81
C ASN A 343 9.78 28.52 -13.29
N GLN A 344 9.10 27.71 -12.47
CA GLN A 344 9.28 27.69 -11.02
C GLN A 344 10.46 26.82 -10.57
N HIS A 345 11.24 26.26 -11.51
CA HIS A 345 12.37 25.36 -11.29
C HIS A 345 11.95 24.13 -10.45
N PRO A 346 11.12 23.24 -11.01
CA PRO A 346 10.70 22.03 -10.31
C PRO A 346 11.88 21.08 -10.15
N HIS A 347 11.92 20.38 -9.01
CA HIS A 347 12.93 19.36 -8.72
C HIS A 347 12.54 18.00 -9.31
N ILE A 348 11.23 17.79 -9.51
CA ILE A 348 10.66 16.56 -10.07
C ILE A 348 9.70 16.88 -11.23
N LEU A 349 9.82 16.11 -12.31
CA LEU A 349 8.89 16.10 -13.42
C LEU A 349 8.02 14.85 -13.33
N ILE A 350 6.72 15.01 -13.40
CA ILE A 350 5.76 13.89 -13.45
C ILE A 350 4.99 14.06 -14.76
N ALA A 351 5.18 13.16 -15.72
CA ALA A 351 4.81 13.44 -17.10
C ALA A 351 4.30 12.25 -17.92
N CYS A 352 3.42 12.55 -18.87
CA CYS A 352 3.16 11.68 -20.02
C CYS A 352 4.26 11.88 -21.09
N PRO A 353 4.81 10.82 -21.69
CA PRO A 353 5.93 10.92 -22.63
C PRO A 353 5.70 11.92 -23.77
N GLY A 354 4.53 11.89 -24.41
CA GLY A 354 4.22 12.77 -25.55
C GLY A 354 4.25 14.27 -25.24
N ARG A 355 3.84 14.71 -24.05
CA ARG A 355 3.92 16.13 -23.69
C ARG A 355 5.32 16.52 -23.21
N LEU A 356 6.02 15.61 -22.55
CA LEU A 356 7.38 15.87 -22.08
C LEU A 356 8.31 16.13 -23.26
N ILE A 357 8.26 15.29 -24.30
CA ILE A 357 9.12 15.44 -25.46
C ILE A 357 8.89 16.77 -26.18
N ASP A 358 7.64 17.20 -26.37
CA ASP A 358 7.29 18.52 -26.90
C ASP A 358 7.95 19.68 -26.12
N LEU A 359 7.95 19.59 -24.79
CA LEU A 359 8.47 20.64 -23.91
C LEU A 359 10.00 20.65 -23.87
N VAL A 360 10.63 19.49 -24.00
CA VAL A 360 12.08 19.36 -24.12
C VAL A 360 12.57 19.85 -25.47
N GLU A 361 11.93 19.44 -26.58
CA GLU A 361 12.30 19.85 -27.94
C GLU A 361 12.10 21.37 -28.16
N SER A 362 11.10 21.96 -27.52
CA SER A 362 10.89 23.42 -27.55
C SER A 362 11.81 24.20 -26.60
N GLY A 363 12.73 23.55 -25.90
CA GLY A 363 13.66 24.18 -24.95
C GLY A 363 12.99 24.72 -23.68
N SER A 364 11.76 24.29 -23.37
CA SER A 364 11.05 24.74 -22.17
C SER A 364 11.55 24.08 -20.88
N THR A 365 12.23 22.94 -21.01
CA THR A 365 12.89 22.24 -19.88
C THR A 365 14.08 21.42 -20.39
N THR A 366 14.92 20.95 -19.47
CA THR A 366 16.10 20.11 -19.74
C THR A 366 16.05 18.85 -18.89
N LEU A 367 16.55 17.74 -19.45
CA LEU A 367 16.63 16.44 -18.77
C LEU A 367 18.06 16.11 -18.32
N LYS A 368 19.02 17.01 -18.53
CA LYS A 368 20.43 16.82 -18.17
C LYS A 368 20.67 16.72 -16.67
N GLY A 369 19.75 17.22 -15.85
CA GLY A 369 19.80 17.12 -14.38
C GLY A 369 19.27 15.80 -13.83
N ILE A 370 18.59 14.98 -14.65
CA ILE A 370 17.89 13.78 -14.18
C ILE A 370 18.90 12.71 -13.75
N THR A 371 18.89 12.40 -12.45
CA THR A 371 19.70 11.36 -11.80
C THR A 371 18.83 10.22 -11.24
N PHE A 372 17.50 10.39 -11.24
CA PHE A 372 16.52 9.38 -10.82
C PHE A 372 15.35 9.31 -11.81
N LEU A 373 15.17 8.17 -12.46
CA LEU A 373 14.15 7.92 -13.48
C LEU A 373 13.18 6.84 -13.01
N VAL A 374 11.88 7.09 -13.16
CA VAL A 374 10.83 6.11 -12.91
C VAL A 374 9.96 5.92 -14.15
N LEU A 375 9.69 4.65 -14.48
CA LEU A 375 8.69 4.23 -15.46
C LEU A 375 7.55 3.51 -14.71
N ASP A 376 6.42 4.18 -14.51
CA ASP A 376 5.23 3.57 -13.89
C ASP A 376 4.25 3.09 -14.95
N GLU A 377 3.65 1.92 -14.71
CA GLU A 377 2.86 1.16 -15.69
C GLU A 377 3.59 1.01 -17.04
N ALA A 378 4.82 0.50 -16.98
CA ALA A 378 5.67 0.37 -18.16
C ALA A 378 5.06 -0.52 -19.25
N ASP A 379 4.37 -1.60 -18.87
CA ASP A 379 3.55 -2.41 -19.79
C ASP A 379 2.54 -1.55 -20.56
N ARG A 380 1.79 -0.70 -19.86
CA ARG A 380 0.81 0.20 -20.47
C ARG A 380 1.43 1.26 -21.36
N MET A 381 2.60 1.78 -21.01
CA MET A 381 3.28 2.73 -21.87
C MET A 381 3.69 2.11 -23.22
N LEU A 382 4.09 0.84 -23.22
CA LEU A 382 4.38 0.09 -24.45
C LEU A 382 3.11 -0.19 -25.27
N ASP A 383 2.03 -0.64 -24.63
CA ASP A 383 0.72 -0.87 -25.28
C ASP A 383 0.24 0.37 -26.05
N MET A 384 0.50 1.56 -25.50
CA MET A 384 0.07 2.85 -26.07
C MET A 384 1.02 3.37 -27.15
N GLY A 385 2.08 2.64 -27.47
CA GLY A 385 3.06 3.04 -28.47
C GLY A 385 3.99 4.17 -28.01
N PHE A 386 4.19 4.37 -26.70
CA PHE A 386 5.10 5.39 -26.20
C PHE A 386 6.57 4.99 -26.24
N GLU A 387 6.91 3.74 -26.58
CA GLU A 387 8.30 3.26 -26.63
C GLU A 387 9.25 4.24 -27.36
N PRO A 388 8.94 4.76 -28.56
CA PRO A 388 9.85 5.64 -29.27
C PRO A 388 10.03 6.98 -28.54
N SER A 389 8.96 7.50 -27.93
CA SER A 389 9.01 8.72 -27.13
C SER A 389 9.84 8.52 -25.87
N ILE A 390 9.66 7.38 -25.18
CA ILE A 390 10.45 7.05 -23.98
C ILE A 390 11.92 6.95 -24.33
N ARG A 391 12.27 6.23 -25.41
CA ARG A 391 13.67 6.09 -25.85
C ARG A 391 14.31 7.45 -26.13
N LYS A 392 13.61 8.34 -26.82
CA LYS A 392 14.08 9.73 -27.07
C LYS A 392 14.24 10.55 -25.80
N ILE A 393 13.35 10.39 -24.82
CA ILE A 393 13.42 11.08 -23.53
C ILE A 393 14.60 10.56 -22.72
N VAL A 394 14.73 9.24 -22.59
CA VAL A 394 15.82 8.58 -21.83
C VAL A 394 17.19 8.93 -22.42
N ALA A 395 17.31 8.98 -23.75
CA ALA A 395 18.54 9.39 -24.43
C ALA A 395 19.00 10.84 -24.10
N GLN A 396 18.10 11.69 -23.60
CA GLN A 396 18.40 13.06 -23.19
C GLN A 396 18.68 13.19 -21.68
N THR A 397 18.53 12.11 -20.92
CA THR A 397 18.91 12.03 -19.50
C THR A 397 20.39 11.69 -19.35
N ARG A 398 20.92 11.80 -18.13
CA ARG A 398 22.30 11.40 -17.83
C ARG A 398 22.48 9.88 -17.99
N SER A 399 23.67 9.47 -18.39
CA SER A 399 24.09 8.05 -18.42
C SER A 399 24.19 7.46 -17.01
N GLU A 400 24.67 8.25 -16.04
CA GLU A 400 24.72 7.90 -14.63
C GLU A 400 23.43 8.35 -13.95
N ARG A 401 22.43 7.48 -13.95
CA ARG A 401 21.15 7.67 -13.27
C ARG A 401 20.69 6.35 -12.67
N GLN A 402 19.91 6.43 -11.60
CA GLN A 402 19.13 5.29 -11.13
C GLN A 402 17.83 5.20 -11.91
N THR A 403 17.46 4.00 -12.35
CA THR A 403 16.23 3.71 -13.08
C THR A 403 15.37 2.70 -12.32
N MET A 404 14.12 3.05 -12.07
CA MET A 404 13.12 2.15 -11.51
C MET A 404 11.97 1.94 -12.47
N LEU A 405 11.61 0.69 -12.72
CA LEU A 405 10.47 0.30 -13.55
C LEU A 405 9.43 -0.40 -12.69
N PHE A 406 8.19 0.08 -12.73
CA PHE A 406 7.06 -0.52 -12.03
C PHE A 406 5.99 -0.93 -13.03
N SER A 407 5.47 -2.15 -12.85
CA SER A 407 4.48 -2.72 -13.75
C SER A 407 3.54 -3.67 -13.02
N ALA A 408 2.36 -3.89 -13.58
CA ALA A 408 1.46 -4.95 -13.13
C ALA A 408 1.82 -6.30 -13.77
N THR A 409 2.36 -6.27 -14.99
CA THR A 409 2.71 -7.43 -15.79
C THR A 409 4.18 -7.41 -16.21
N TRP A 410 4.74 -8.55 -16.62
CA TRP A 410 6.15 -8.67 -17.00
C TRP A 410 6.39 -9.36 -18.36
N PRO A 411 5.78 -8.85 -19.46
CA PRO A 411 5.95 -9.42 -20.78
C PRO A 411 7.34 -9.13 -21.37
N LYS A 412 7.70 -9.82 -22.46
CA LYS A 412 9.04 -9.74 -23.08
C LYS A 412 9.42 -8.32 -23.52
N GLU A 413 8.44 -7.55 -23.94
CA GLU A 413 8.61 -6.17 -24.40
C GLU A 413 9.03 -5.27 -23.24
N VAL A 414 8.44 -5.45 -22.06
CA VAL A 414 8.83 -4.73 -20.83
C VAL A 414 10.19 -5.20 -20.33
N GLN A 415 10.49 -6.50 -20.45
CA GLN A 415 11.83 -7.04 -20.16
C GLN A 415 12.90 -6.38 -21.04
N SER A 416 12.64 -6.28 -22.35
CA SER A 416 13.53 -5.59 -23.30
C SER A 416 13.70 -4.12 -22.94
N LEU A 417 12.61 -3.45 -22.58
CA LEU A 417 12.65 -2.05 -22.15
C LEU A 417 13.54 -1.84 -20.93
N ALA A 418 13.43 -2.74 -19.95
CA ALA A 418 14.23 -2.68 -18.73
C ALA A 418 15.72 -2.89 -19.03
N LEU A 419 16.06 -3.85 -19.90
CA LEU A 419 17.44 -4.10 -20.33
C LEU A 419 18.05 -2.90 -21.06
N ASP A 420 17.26 -2.21 -21.87
CA ASP A 420 17.73 -1.05 -22.64
C ASP A 420 17.94 0.19 -21.77
N PHE A 421 17.15 0.37 -20.71
CA PHE A 421 17.10 1.61 -19.96
C PHE A 421 17.73 1.55 -18.57
N CYS A 422 17.91 0.37 -17.99
CA CYS A 422 18.71 0.23 -16.79
C CYS A 422 20.19 0.40 -17.14
N THR A 423 20.88 1.17 -16.30
CA THR A 423 22.31 1.46 -16.41
C THR A 423 23.16 0.33 -15.81
N GLN A 424 22.56 -0.45 -14.91
CA GLN A 424 23.16 -1.59 -14.22
C GLN A 424 22.22 -2.80 -14.31
N GLN A 425 22.70 -3.97 -13.89
CA GLN A 425 21.84 -5.13 -13.73
C GLN A 425 20.75 -4.83 -12.69
N PRO A 426 19.46 -4.74 -13.09
CA PRO A 426 18.42 -4.32 -12.17
C PRO A 426 18.06 -5.45 -11.21
N ILE A 427 17.73 -5.09 -9.98
CA ILE A 427 17.17 -6.02 -9.01
C ILE A 427 15.68 -6.21 -9.33
N HIS A 428 15.26 -7.46 -9.49
CA HIS A 428 13.89 -7.82 -9.82
C HIS A 428 13.12 -8.23 -8.55
N ILE A 429 12.07 -7.48 -8.22
CA ILE A 429 11.12 -7.80 -7.14
C ILE A 429 9.77 -8.14 -7.76
N GLN A 430 9.23 -9.31 -7.43
CA GLN A 430 7.89 -9.70 -7.81
C GLN A 430 7.07 -10.07 -6.57
N ILE A 431 5.91 -9.42 -6.41
CA ILE A 431 4.96 -9.66 -5.33
C ILE A 431 3.70 -10.30 -5.91
N GLY A 432 3.50 -11.59 -5.64
CA GLY A 432 2.39 -12.39 -6.16
C GLY A 432 2.88 -13.67 -6.85
N SER A 433 1.98 -14.39 -7.53
CA SER A 433 2.33 -15.56 -8.34
C SER A 433 3.11 -15.15 -9.60
N LEU A 434 3.93 -16.08 -10.13
CA LEU A 434 4.66 -15.93 -11.40
C LEU A 434 3.72 -15.85 -12.61
N ASP A 435 2.54 -16.44 -12.49
CA ASP A 435 1.54 -16.56 -13.54
C ASP A 435 0.43 -15.51 -13.35
N LEU A 436 -0.14 -15.04 -14.46
CA LEU A 436 -1.30 -14.12 -14.52
C LEU A 436 -2.54 -14.79 -13.92
N THR A 437 -2.55 -14.90 -12.59
CA THR A 437 -3.65 -15.51 -11.83
C THR A 437 -4.93 -14.71 -12.07
N SER A 438 -5.84 -15.26 -12.88
CA SER A 438 -7.21 -14.76 -12.92
C SER A 438 -7.88 -14.99 -11.55
N ASN A 439 -8.69 -14.00 -11.11
CA ASN A 439 -9.36 -14.09 -9.81
C ASN A 439 -10.27 -15.33 -9.79
N ARG A 440 -10.00 -16.28 -8.89
CA ARG A 440 -10.78 -17.52 -8.71
C ARG A 440 -12.27 -17.27 -8.37
N GLN A 441 -12.62 -16.05 -7.96
CA GLN A 441 -14.00 -15.64 -7.68
C GLN A 441 -14.82 -15.32 -8.94
N ILE A 442 -14.21 -15.36 -10.12
CA ILE A 442 -14.87 -15.11 -11.40
C ILE A 442 -15.18 -16.44 -12.10
N GLN A 443 -16.46 -16.71 -12.31
CA GLN A 443 -16.89 -17.80 -13.18
C GLN A 443 -16.65 -17.40 -14.65
N GLN A 444 -15.79 -18.11 -15.35
CA GLN A 444 -15.40 -17.83 -16.72
C GLN A 444 -16.05 -18.84 -17.66
N LYS A 445 -16.86 -18.35 -18.60
CA LYS A 445 -17.53 -19.14 -19.64
C LYS A 445 -16.98 -18.73 -21.01
N VAL A 446 -16.60 -19.71 -21.82
CA VAL A 446 -16.16 -19.48 -23.19
C VAL A 446 -17.14 -20.16 -24.14
N VAL A 447 -17.67 -19.39 -25.09
CA VAL A 447 -18.57 -19.86 -26.14
C VAL A 447 -17.81 -19.80 -27.45
N ILE A 448 -17.57 -20.95 -28.06
CA ILE A 448 -16.93 -21.04 -29.37
C ILE A 448 -18.00 -20.89 -30.45
N LEU A 449 -17.74 -20.03 -31.42
CA LEU A 449 -18.67 -19.67 -32.48
C LEU A 449 -17.91 -19.08 -33.67
N THR A 450 -18.63 -18.77 -34.74
CA THR A 450 -18.08 -17.97 -35.86
C THR A 450 -18.48 -16.49 -35.72
N LYS A 451 -17.70 -15.60 -36.33
CA LYS A 451 -17.91 -14.15 -36.33
C LYS A 451 -19.35 -13.72 -36.60
N ASP A 452 -20.00 -14.36 -37.58
CA ASP A 452 -21.38 -14.04 -37.98
C ASP A 452 -22.41 -14.42 -36.91
N GLN A 453 -22.07 -15.33 -35.99
CA GLN A 453 -22.93 -15.77 -34.91
C GLN A 453 -22.83 -14.88 -33.66
N LYS A 454 -21.81 -14.01 -33.57
CA LYS A 454 -21.54 -13.20 -32.36
C LYS A 454 -22.72 -12.34 -31.95
N GLU A 455 -23.36 -11.64 -32.88
CA GLU A 455 -24.47 -10.73 -32.59
C GLU A 455 -25.71 -11.47 -32.11
N SER A 456 -26.07 -12.56 -32.81
CA SER A 456 -27.19 -13.43 -32.41
C SER A 456 -26.95 -14.04 -31.02
N LYS A 457 -25.73 -14.53 -30.77
CA LYS A 457 -25.38 -15.11 -29.47
C LYS A 457 -25.35 -14.08 -28.35
N LEU A 458 -24.85 -12.87 -28.62
CA LEU A 458 -24.89 -11.77 -27.67
C LEU A 458 -26.34 -11.45 -27.28
N ARG A 459 -27.26 -11.37 -28.24
CA ARG A 459 -28.67 -11.13 -27.98
C ARG A 459 -29.28 -12.20 -27.06
N GLU A 460 -29.03 -13.48 -27.36
CA GLU A 460 -29.49 -14.61 -26.53
C GLU A 460 -28.99 -14.48 -25.08
N ILE A 461 -27.70 -14.19 -24.90
CA ILE A 461 -27.08 -14.00 -23.59
C ILE A 461 -27.74 -12.83 -22.85
N LEU A 462 -27.92 -11.69 -23.52
CA LEU A 462 -28.49 -10.48 -22.90
C LEU A 462 -29.96 -10.69 -22.51
N GLN A 463 -30.74 -11.43 -23.29
CA GLN A 463 -32.11 -11.80 -22.93
C GLN A 463 -32.17 -12.65 -21.65
N GLN A 464 -31.21 -13.57 -21.45
CA GLN A 464 -31.12 -14.39 -20.24
C GLN A 464 -30.65 -13.57 -19.02
N LEU A 465 -29.77 -12.59 -19.22
CA LEU A 465 -29.20 -11.78 -18.15
C LEU A 465 -30.12 -10.64 -17.69
N GLY A 466 -31.06 -10.20 -18.52
CA GLY A 466 -32.06 -9.19 -18.17
C GLY A 466 -31.45 -7.81 -17.90
N THR A 467 -31.88 -7.15 -16.81
CA THR A 467 -31.53 -5.75 -16.51
C THR A 467 -30.29 -5.57 -15.62
N ARG A 468 -29.44 -6.60 -15.52
CA ARG A 468 -28.22 -6.57 -14.70
C ARG A 468 -27.18 -5.59 -15.25
N LYS A 469 -26.19 -5.22 -14.44
CA LYS A 469 -25.09 -4.35 -14.90
C LYS A 469 -24.07 -5.16 -15.70
N ILE A 470 -23.99 -4.87 -17.00
CA ILE A 470 -23.19 -5.63 -17.98
C ILE A 470 -22.18 -4.69 -18.65
N LEU A 471 -20.92 -5.11 -18.70
CA LEU A 471 -19.87 -4.46 -19.48
C LEU A 471 -19.48 -5.36 -20.66
N ILE A 472 -19.63 -4.84 -21.88
CA ILE A 472 -19.31 -5.53 -23.13
C ILE A 472 -18.05 -4.93 -23.74
N PHE A 473 -17.04 -5.75 -23.99
CA PHE A 473 -15.78 -5.37 -24.62
C PHE A 473 -15.79 -5.65 -26.11
N CYS A 474 -15.45 -4.63 -26.90
CA CYS A 474 -15.32 -4.72 -28.36
C CYS A 474 -13.97 -4.16 -28.81
N GLN A 475 -13.48 -4.64 -29.95
CA GLN A 475 -12.14 -4.29 -30.43
C GLN A 475 -12.06 -2.86 -30.98
N THR A 476 -13.09 -2.40 -31.69
CA THR A 476 -13.06 -1.12 -32.41
C THR A 476 -14.14 -0.15 -31.93
N LYS A 477 -13.83 1.15 -32.07
CA LYS A 477 -14.73 2.26 -31.72
C LYS A 477 -16.03 2.21 -32.55
N VAL A 478 -15.88 1.97 -33.86
CA VAL A 478 -17.00 1.83 -34.80
C VAL A 478 -17.91 0.69 -34.37
N LYS A 479 -17.35 -0.47 -33.99
CA LYS A 479 -18.15 -1.61 -33.54
C LYS A 479 -18.87 -1.32 -32.22
N CYS A 480 -18.27 -0.54 -31.32
CA CYS A 480 -18.95 -0.12 -30.09
C CYS A 480 -20.23 0.69 -30.37
N ASP A 481 -20.15 1.66 -31.28
CA ASP A 481 -21.30 2.49 -31.65
C ASP A 481 -22.37 1.66 -32.41
N GLN A 482 -21.94 0.78 -33.32
CA GLN A 482 -22.86 -0.13 -34.02
C GLN A 482 -23.61 -1.06 -33.06
N LEU A 483 -22.89 -1.69 -32.13
CA LEU A 483 -23.51 -2.56 -31.12
C LEU A 483 -24.41 -1.77 -30.18
N GLN A 484 -24.05 -0.54 -29.80
CA GLN A 484 -24.96 0.30 -29.02
C GLN A 484 -26.29 0.50 -29.75
N LEU A 485 -26.26 0.88 -31.04
CA LEU A 485 -27.49 1.11 -31.82
C LEU A 485 -28.32 -0.17 -31.94
N TYR A 486 -27.67 -1.29 -32.23
CA TYR A 486 -28.30 -2.61 -32.31
C TYR A 486 -29.00 -3.00 -31.00
N LEU A 487 -28.33 -2.82 -29.87
CA LEU A 487 -28.88 -3.16 -28.55
C LEU A 487 -29.99 -2.21 -28.11
N ILE A 488 -29.95 -0.93 -28.51
CA ILE A 488 -31.04 0.02 -28.27
C ILE A 488 -32.29 -0.37 -29.07
N GLN A 489 -32.13 -0.84 -30.30
CA GLN A 489 -33.26 -1.35 -31.11
C GLN A 489 -33.94 -2.55 -30.46
N ASP A 490 -33.17 -3.37 -29.73
CA ASP A 490 -33.68 -4.50 -28.94
C ASP A 490 -34.28 -4.07 -27.58
N GLY A 491 -34.39 -2.76 -27.31
CA GLY A 491 -35.00 -2.22 -26.10
C GLY A 491 -34.08 -2.17 -24.88
N LEU A 492 -32.77 -2.41 -25.04
CA LEU A 492 -31.81 -2.36 -23.93
C LEU A 492 -31.32 -0.94 -23.64
N ARG A 493 -31.13 -0.65 -22.35
CA ARG A 493 -30.55 0.62 -21.88
C ARG A 493 -29.03 0.59 -22.04
N CYS A 494 -28.59 0.90 -23.26
CA CYS A 494 -27.20 0.74 -23.69
C CYS A 494 -26.52 2.06 -24.07
N LYS A 495 -25.24 2.21 -23.73
CA LYS A 495 -24.37 3.31 -24.17
C LYS A 495 -22.99 2.80 -24.59
N SER A 496 -22.33 3.47 -25.54
CA SER A 496 -20.95 3.19 -25.94
C SER A 496 -19.94 4.09 -25.20
N LEU A 497 -18.73 3.58 -24.98
CA LEU A 497 -17.62 4.31 -24.36
C LEU A 497 -16.30 3.99 -25.06
N HIS A 498 -15.74 4.95 -25.78
CA HIS A 498 -14.48 4.80 -26.51
C HIS A 498 -13.73 6.15 -26.62
N GLY A 499 -12.50 6.12 -27.15
CA GLY A 499 -11.61 7.30 -27.17
C GLY A 499 -12.01 8.46 -28.08
N ASP A 500 -12.97 8.28 -29.01
CA ASP A 500 -13.46 9.37 -29.87
C ASP A 500 -14.63 10.14 -29.24
N LYS A 501 -15.17 9.63 -28.12
CA LYS A 501 -16.18 10.31 -27.33
C LYS A 501 -15.55 11.51 -26.63
N ARG A 502 -16.25 12.64 -26.64
CA ARG A 502 -15.79 13.84 -25.90
C ARG A 502 -15.73 13.53 -24.41
N GLN A 503 -14.82 14.15 -23.66
CA GLN A 503 -14.67 13.86 -22.23
C GLN A 503 -15.98 14.08 -21.44
N SER A 504 -16.73 15.14 -21.75
CA SER A 504 -18.05 15.39 -21.14
C SER A 504 -19.07 14.28 -21.41
N GLU A 505 -19.03 13.68 -22.61
CA GLU A 505 -19.88 12.55 -22.98
C GLU A 505 -19.44 11.28 -22.24
N ARG A 506 -18.13 11.05 -22.11
CA ARG A 506 -17.58 9.94 -21.32
C ARG A 506 -18.04 10.03 -19.87
N ASP A 507 -17.93 11.21 -19.26
CA ASP A 507 -18.35 11.45 -17.88
C ASP A 507 -19.86 11.23 -17.71
N PHE A 508 -20.67 11.70 -18.66
CA PHE A 508 -22.11 11.48 -18.67
C PHE A 508 -22.49 9.99 -18.76
N VAL A 509 -21.92 9.26 -19.71
CA VAL A 509 -22.16 7.81 -19.89
C VAL A 509 -21.79 7.05 -18.62
N MET A 510 -20.65 7.39 -18.03
CA MET A 510 -20.16 6.76 -16.81
C MET A 510 -21.06 7.02 -15.61
N ASN A 511 -21.52 8.25 -15.43
CA ASN A 511 -22.45 8.60 -14.36
C ASN A 511 -23.80 7.90 -14.54
N SER A 512 -24.30 7.85 -15.78
CA SER A 512 -25.52 7.12 -16.13
C SER A 512 -25.41 5.62 -15.82
N PHE A 513 -24.26 5.00 -16.11
CA PHE A 513 -24.00 3.60 -15.80
C PHE A 513 -23.90 3.33 -14.29
N LYS A 514 -23.22 4.21 -13.55
CA LYS A 514 -23.11 4.11 -12.08
C LYS A 514 -24.48 4.17 -11.40
N ARG A 515 -25.33 5.11 -11.82
CA ARG A 515 -26.71 5.29 -11.30
C ARG A 515 -27.67 4.17 -11.71
N GLY A 516 -27.31 3.33 -12.69
CA GLY A 516 -28.16 2.28 -13.22
C GLY A 516 -29.22 2.75 -14.23
N ASP A 517 -29.10 3.99 -14.70
CA ASP A 517 -29.90 4.52 -15.82
C ASP A 517 -29.56 3.75 -17.11
N THR A 518 -28.26 3.48 -17.29
CA THR A 518 -27.71 2.57 -18.31
C THR A 518 -27.32 1.26 -17.63
N THR A 519 -27.79 0.13 -18.16
CA THR A 519 -27.47 -1.21 -17.62
C THR A 519 -26.45 -1.96 -18.46
N VAL A 520 -26.30 -1.59 -19.74
CA VAL A 520 -25.33 -2.18 -20.66
C VAL A 520 -24.35 -1.12 -21.13
N LEU A 521 -23.07 -1.34 -20.87
CA LEU A 521 -21.99 -0.46 -21.34
C LEU A 521 -21.16 -1.20 -22.38
N VAL A 522 -21.05 -0.68 -23.59
CA VAL A 522 -20.20 -1.23 -24.66
C VAL A 522 -18.93 -0.38 -24.74
N ALA A 523 -17.75 -0.98 -24.56
CA ALA A 523 -16.51 -0.23 -24.45
C ALA A 523 -15.33 -0.86 -25.18
N THR A 524 -14.36 -0.02 -25.56
CA THR A 524 -13.02 -0.46 -25.96
C THR A 524 -12.09 -0.56 -24.75
N ASP A 525 -11.00 -1.32 -24.88
CA ASP A 525 -9.99 -1.47 -23.82
C ASP A 525 -9.48 -0.13 -23.31
N VAL A 526 -9.07 0.76 -24.22
CA VAL A 526 -8.50 2.08 -23.90
C VAL A 526 -9.45 2.91 -23.05
N ALA A 527 -10.75 2.83 -23.32
CA ALA A 527 -11.72 3.67 -22.62
C ALA A 527 -12.18 3.07 -21.29
N SER A 528 -12.02 1.76 -21.08
CA SER A 528 -12.40 1.04 -19.85
C SER A 528 -11.30 0.99 -18.78
N ARG A 529 -10.03 1.16 -19.18
CA ARG A 529 -8.86 1.12 -18.29
C ARG A 529 -8.87 2.36 -17.38
N GLY A 530 -8.49 2.18 -16.11
CA GLY A 530 -8.51 3.26 -15.10
C GLY A 530 -9.89 3.62 -14.54
N LEU A 531 -10.98 3.04 -15.07
CA LEU A 531 -12.32 3.32 -14.55
C LEU A 531 -12.61 2.45 -13.32
N ASP A 532 -12.81 3.12 -12.18
CA ASP A 532 -13.38 2.53 -10.97
C ASP A 532 -14.89 2.41 -11.14
N ILE A 533 -15.31 1.34 -11.81
CA ILE A 533 -16.70 0.93 -11.92
C ILE A 533 -16.91 -0.18 -10.91
N LYS A 534 -17.64 0.16 -9.84
CA LYS A 534 -18.09 -0.80 -8.84
C LYS A 534 -19.38 -1.46 -9.32
N ASP A 535 -19.63 -2.68 -8.85
CA ASP A 535 -20.90 -3.39 -9.03
C ASP A 535 -21.20 -3.85 -10.49
N ILE A 536 -20.17 -4.26 -11.24
CA ILE A 536 -20.39 -4.98 -12.51
C ILE A 536 -20.60 -6.47 -12.19
N GLU A 537 -21.76 -7.00 -12.54
CA GLU A 537 -22.11 -8.41 -12.33
C GLU A 537 -21.59 -9.29 -13.48
N PHE A 538 -21.64 -8.79 -14.72
CA PHE A 538 -21.28 -9.54 -15.91
C PHE A 538 -20.31 -8.77 -16.80
N VAL A 539 -19.25 -9.46 -17.23
CA VAL A 539 -18.33 -8.98 -18.26
C VAL A 539 -18.48 -9.86 -19.50
N ILE A 540 -18.74 -9.25 -20.65
CA ILE A 540 -18.83 -9.97 -21.93
C ILE A 540 -17.67 -9.54 -22.83
N ASN A 541 -16.83 -10.48 -23.25
CA ASN A 541 -15.87 -10.25 -24.33
C ASN A 541 -16.57 -10.57 -25.65
N PHE A 542 -17.08 -9.55 -26.34
CA PHE A 542 -17.68 -9.73 -27.67
C PHE A 542 -16.59 -10.02 -28.71
N ASP A 543 -15.50 -9.28 -28.64
CA ASP A 543 -14.26 -9.59 -29.34
C ASP A 543 -13.21 -9.99 -28.31
N MET A 544 -12.47 -11.08 -28.55
CA MET A 544 -11.35 -11.42 -27.67
C MET A 544 -10.23 -10.37 -27.78
N PRO A 545 -9.50 -10.08 -26.69
CA PRO A 545 -8.31 -9.26 -26.76
C PRO A 545 -7.21 -10.00 -27.54
N LYS A 546 -6.23 -9.24 -28.04
CA LYS A 546 -5.08 -9.82 -28.76
C LYS A 546 -4.08 -10.52 -27.83
N LEU A 547 -4.06 -10.12 -26.55
CA LEU A 547 -3.14 -10.57 -25.52
C LEU A 547 -3.92 -11.15 -24.33
N ILE A 548 -3.35 -12.16 -23.67
CA ILE A 548 -4.00 -12.84 -22.55
C ILE A 548 -4.05 -11.97 -21.29
N GLU A 549 -3.08 -11.08 -21.12
CA GLU A 549 -3.02 -10.10 -20.04
C GLU A 549 -4.27 -9.21 -20.06
N ASP A 550 -4.65 -8.75 -21.26
CA ASP A 550 -5.82 -7.93 -21.45
C ASP A 550 -7.12 -8.69 -21.16
N TYR A 551 -7.17 -9.98 -21.47
CA TYR A 551 -8.28 -10.83 -21.07
C TYR A 551 -8.46 -10.83 -19.56
N VAL A 552 -7.38 -11.09 -18.80
CA VAL A 552 -7.40 -11.08 -17.33
C VAL A 552 -7.84 -9.70 -16.79
N HIS A 553 -7.39 -8.61 -17.41
CA HIS A 553 -7.79 -7.26 -17.02
C HIS A 553 -9.26 -6.93 -17.30
N ARG A 554 -9.82 -7.43 -18.41
CA ARG A 554 -11.22 -7.26 -18.79
C ARG A 554 -12.12 -7.99 -17.80
N ILE A 555 -11.84 -9.27 -17.54
CA ILE A 555 -12.68 -10.05 -16.61
C ILE A 555 -12.58 -9.53 -15.17
N GLY A 556 -11.43 -8.97 -14.77
CA GLY A 556 -11.25 -8.30 -13.47
C GLY A 556 -12.07 -7.01 -13.26
N ARG A 557 -12.95 -6.65 -14.21
CA ARG A 557 -13.98 -5.63 -14.00
C ARG A 557 -15.17 -6.14 -13.18
N THR A 558 -15.35 -7.46 -13.08
CA THR A 558 -16.29 -8.10 -12.15
C THR A 558 -15.54 -8.84 -11.03
N GLY A 559 -16.25 -9.41 -10.06
CA GLY A 559 -15.68 -10.22 -8.98
C GLY A 559 -14.82 -9.42 -7.97
N ARG A 560 -15.21 -8.17 -7.67
CA ARG A 560 -14.48 -7.28 -6.75
C ARG A 560 -15.06 -7.32 -5.33
N ALA A 561 -14.23 -7.01 -4.33
CA ALA A 561 -14.63 -6.88 -2.92
C ALA A 561 -15.35 -8.11 -2.31
N GLY A 562 -14.99 -9.32 -2.77
CA GLY A 562 -15.57 -10.57 -2.28
C GLY A 562 -16.90 -10.98 -2.94
N ALA A 563 -17.42 -10.18 -3.88
CA ALA A 563 -18.58 -10.55 -4.69
C ALA A 563 -18.20 -11.58 -5.77
N GLN A 564 -19.12 -12.48 -6.11
CA GLN A 564 -18.96 -13.38 -7.26
C GLN A 564 -19.24 -12.62 -8.57
N GLY A 565 -18.43 -12.89 -9.60
CA GLY A 565 -18.57 -12.27 -10.92
C GLY A 565 -18.64 -13.32 -12.02
N VAL A 566 -19.24 -12.97 -13.16
CA VAL A 566 -19.29 -13.86 -14.32
C VAL A 566 -18.69 -13.19 -15.55
N SER A 567 -17.79 -13.91 -16.23
CA SER A 567 -17.29 -13.54 -17.55
C SER A 567 -17.83 -14.48 -18.61
N ILE A 568 -18.29 -13.94 -19.73
CA ILE A 568 -18.68 -14.70 -20.91
C ILE A 568 -17.85 -14.21 -22.10
N SER A 569 -17.21 -15.13 -22.82
CA SER A 569 -16.30 -14.79 -23.90
C SER A 569 -16.74 -15.45 -25.21
N LEU A 570 -16.99 -14.63 -26.23
CA LEU A 570 -17.39 -15.08 -27.56
C LEU A 570 -16.11 -15.30 -28.39
N PHE A 571 -15.65 -16.54 -28.43
CA PHE A 571 -14.37 -16.94 -29.01
C PHE A 571 -14.58 -17.40 -30.46
N ASP A 572 -13.98 -16.68 -31.40
CA ASP A 572 -13.98 -17.08 -32.80
C ASP A 572 -12.90 -18.13 -33.05
N SER A 573 -13.28 -19.29 -33.57
CA SER A 573 -12.37 -20.43 -33.76
C SER A 573 -11.23 -20.16 -34.74
N TYR A 574 -11.32 -19.13 -35.58
CA TYR A 574 -10.32 -18.78 -36.59
C TYR A 574 -9.54 -17.51 -36.22
N GLU A 575 -10.24 -16.42 -35.89
CA GLU A 575 -9.61 -15.13 -35.54
C GLU A 575 -8.85 -15.21 -34.21
N ASP A 576 -9.39 -15.92 -33.21
CA ASP A 576 -8.87 -15.93 -31.85
C ASP A 576 -7.98 -17.16 -31.56
N ALA A 577 -7.77 -18.03 -32.55
CA ALA A 577 -7.08 -19.32 -32.37
C ALA A 577 -5.72 -19.20 -31.67
N LYS A 578 -4.96 -18.14 -31.94
CA LYS A 578 -3.64 -17.90 -31.32
C LYS A 578 -3.70 -17.75 -29.80
N LEU A 579 -4.82 -17.27 -29.27
CA LEU A 579 -5.04 -17.08 -27.83
C LEU A 579 -5.46 -18.37 -27.11
N ALA A 580 -5.84 -19.42 -27.85
CA ALA A 580 -6.42 -20.63 -27.28
C ALA A 580 -5.53 -21.30 -26.23
N GLY A 581 -4.22 -21.40 -26.50
CA GLY A 581 -3.26 -22.04 -25.57
C GLY A 581 -3.19 -21.32 -24.22
N ASP A 582 -2.99 -20.01 -24.26
CA ASP A 582 -2.88 -19.19 -23.06
C ASP A 582 -4.21 -19.12 -22.30
N LEU A 583 -5.33 -19.02 -23.02
CA LEU A 583 -6.68 -19.01 -22.43
C LEU A 583 -7.00 -20.32 -21.69
N VAL A 584 -6.62 -21.48 -22.26
CA VAL A 584 -6.75 -22.77 -21.58
C VAL A 584 -5.92 -22.79 -20.29
N GLY A 585 -4.72 -22.21 -20.29
CA GLY A 585 -3.89 -22.04 -19.09
C GLY A 585 -4.62 -21.27 -17.99
N VAL A 586 -5.16 -20.10 -18.33
CA VAL A 586 -5.89 -19.22 -17.39
C VAL A 586 -7.15 -19.88 -16.83
N LEU A 587 -7.93 -20.59 -17.66
CA LEU A 587 -9.13 -21.29 -17.22
C LEU A 587 -8.81 -22.42 -16.24
N ARG A 588 -7.78 -23.22 -16.51
CA ARG A 588 -7.35 -24.31 -15.63
C ARG A 588 -6.84 -23.80 -14.29
N GLU A 589 -6.04 -22.74 -14.31
CA GLU A 589 -5.49 -22.14 -13.09
C GLU A 589 -6.58 -21.58 -12.17
N SER A 590 -7.64 -21.03 -12.76
CA SER A 590 -8.81 -20.53 -12.03
C SER A 590 -9.87 -21.57 -11.72
N GLN A 591 -9.63 -22.84 -12.04
CA GLN A 591 -10.58 -23.96 -11.84
C GLN A 591 -11.92 -23.76 -12.58
N ASN A 592 -11.89 -23.06 -13.71
CA ASN A 592 -13.05 -22.94 -14.60
C ASN A 592 -13.09 -24.08 -15.62
N GLU A 593 -14.30 -24.39 -16.10
CA GLU A 593 -14.51 -25.41 -17.12
C GLU A 593 -13.87 -24.97 -18.45
N VAL A 594 -13.08 -25.87 -19.05
CA VAL A 594 -12.48 -25.64 -20.35
C VAL A 594 -13.31 -26.37 -21.41
N PRO A 595 -13.91 -25.67 -22.39
CA PRO A 595 -14.62 -26.33 -23.48
C PRO A 595 -13.70 -27.30 -24.24
N ASN A 596 -14.21 -28.46 -24.59
CA ASN A 596 -13.46 -29.49 -25.35
C ASN A 596 -12.92 -28.93 -26.66
N GLU A 597 -13.75 -28.18 -27.39
CA GLU A 597 -13.37 -27.52 -28.65
C GLU A 597 -12.20 -26.53 -28.46
N LEU A 598 -12.18 -25.78 -27.35
CA LEU A 598 -11.08 -24.84 -27.03
C LEU A 598 -9.78 -25.61 -26.75
N SER A 599 -9.88 -26.73 -26.03
CA SER A 599 -8.75 -27.62 -25.77
C SER A 599 -8.19 -28.22 -27.07
N HIS A 600 -9.05 -28.59 -28.02
CA HIS A 600 -8.62 -29.07 -29.33
C HIS A 600 -7.89 -27.98 -30.12
N LEU A 601 -8.42 -26.75 -30.17
CA LEU A 601 -7.76 -25.61 -30.83
C LEU A 601 -6.37 -25.31 -30.23
N ALA A 602 -6.25 -25.36 -28.91
CA ALA A 602 -4.97 -25.19 -28.22
C ALA A 602 -3.94 -26.28 -28.58
N ASN A 603 -4.40 -27.53 -28.70
CA ASN A 603 -3.52 -28.66 -29.05
C ASN A 603 -3.06 -28.61 -30.51
N VAL A 604 -3.93 -28.20 -31.44
CA VAL A 604 -3.59 -28.04 -32.86
C VAL A 604 -2.54 -26.94 -33.05
N ASN A 605 -2.69 -25.80 -32.37
CA ASN A 605 -1.70 -24.71 -32.45
C ASN A 605 -0.35 -25.05 -31.81
N ASN A 606 -0.31 -25.92 -30.79
CA ASN A 606 0.93 -26.39 -30.19
C ASN A 606 1.71 -27.39 -31.08
N GLN A 607 1.07 -28.05 -32.05
CA GLN A 607 1.76 -28.94 -33.00
C GLN A 607 2.60 -28.18 -34.04
N GLY A 608 2.43 -26.86 -34.19
CA GLY A 608 3.27 -25.99 -35.04
C GLY A 608 4.56 -25.48 -34.40
N TYR A 609 4.79 -25.72 -33.10
CA TYR A 609 5.89 -25.13 -32.32
C TYR A 609 6.78 -26.17 -31.60
N SER A 610 6.89 -27.39 -32.15
CA SER A 610 7.63 -28.50 -31.51
C SER A 610 9.17 -28.39 -31.51
N ASN A 611 9.80 -27.31 -32.00
CA ASN A 611 11.27 -27.26 -32.14
C ASN A 611 12.03 -26.33 -31.17
N TYR A 612 11.41 -25.76 -30.13
CA TYR A 612 12.12 -24.88 -29.18
C TYR A 612 11.89 -25.19 -27.68
N ARG A 613 11.87 -26.47 -27.30
CA ARG A 613 12.05 -26.88 -25.89
C ARG A 613 13.05 -28.01 -25.75
N LYS A 614 14.33 -27.68 -25.83
CA LYS A 614 15.42 -28.48 -25.26
C LYS A 614 16.70 -27.62 -25.16
N TRP A 615 16.82 -26.82 -24.10
CA TRP A 615 18.14 -26.35 -23.61
C TRP A 615 18.11 -26.20 -22.08
N ASN A 616 18.60 -27.26 -21.43
CA ASN A 616 19.44 -27.32 -20.22
C ASN A 616 19.05 -26.48 -18.99
N ALA A 617 18.35 -27.11 -18.06
CA ALA A 617 18.53 -26.82 -16.63
C ALA A 617 19.88 -27.40 -16.18
N PRO A 618 20.80 -26.62 -15.57
CA PRO A 618 21.92 -27.19 -14.85
C PRO A 618 21.39 -27.80 -13.55
N SER A 619 21.59 -29.10 -13.39
CA SER A 619 21.38 -29.85 -12.16
C SER A 619 22.44 -29.45 -11.11
N GLY A 620 22.26 -28.30 -10.47
CA GLY A 620 23.06 -27.86 -9.33
C GLY A 620 22.28 -28.00 -8.02
N LYS A 621 22.62 -29.00 -7.20
CA LYS A 621 22.17 -29.07 -5.80
C LYS A 621 22.66 -27.81 -5.07
N ILE A 622 21.74 -26.99 -4.57
CA ILE A 622 22.06 -25.89 -3.65
C ILE A 622 22.28 -26.50 -2.26
N GLN A 623 23.53 -26.55 -1.83
CA GLN A 623 23.93 -26.81 -0.46
C GLN A 623 23.66 -25.55 0.36
N TYR A 624 22.86 -25.66 1.42
CA TYR A 624 22.79 -24.63 2.44
C TYR A 624 24.09 -24.67 3.26
N CYS A 625 24.84 -23.56 3.29
CA CYS A 625 25.85 -23.34 4.31
C CYS A 625 25.23 -22.55 5.47
N SER A 626 25.56 -23.04 6.66
CA SER A 626 25.20 -22.59 8.02
C SER A 626 25.46 -21.13 8.31
#